data_AF-A0ABD1J1V4-F1
#
_entry.id   AF-A0ABD1J1V4-F1
#
_cell.length_a   1.000
_cell.length_b   1.000
_cell.length_c   1.000
_cell.angle_alpha   90.00
_cell.angle_beta   90.00
_cell.angle_gamma   90.00
#
_symmetry.space_group_name_H-M   'P 1'
#
loop_
_entity.id
_entity.type
_entity.pdbx_description
1 polymer ?
#
loop_
_entity_poly.entity_id
_entity_poly.type
_entity_poly.pdbx_seq_one_letter_code
_entity_poly.pdbx_strand_id
1 'polypeptide(L)'
;MSGDNVGGKGTPNNKNVSLPMSRVKLIMKSSPDVSNINQEALFLTTKATELFVQHLALSSYKNGSGKDKNTLSYSDLANVAEGMENFQFLTDILPKKILARDYLKSLEERQEEDDL
;
A
#
# COMPACT_ATOMS: atom_id res chain seq x y z
N MET A 1 0.32 -28.63 -52.32
CA MET A 1 -0.12 -27.22 -52.37
C MET A 1 -1.18 -27.07 -51.28
N SER A 2 -0.83 -27.08 -49.99
CA SER A 2 0.01 -26.15 -49.21
C SER A 2 -0.58 -24.75 -49.13
N GLY A 3 -1.04 -24.37 -47.93
CA GLY A 3 -1.21 -22.99 -47.42
C GLY A 3 -2.43 -22.24 -47.99
N ASP A 4 -3.20 -21.44 -47.26
CA ASP A 4 -2.87 -20.76 -46.01
C ASP A 4 -4.13 -20.48 -45.17
N ASN A 5 -4.08 -20.93 -43.92
CA ASN A 5 -4.93 -20.50 -42.83
C ASN A 5 -4.17 -19.42 -42.06
N VAL A 6 -4.52 -18.14 -42.23
CA VAL A 6 -3.90 -17.04 -41.47
C VAL A 6 -4.94 -16.38 -40.57
N GLY A 7 -4.92 -16.84 -39.32
CA GLY A 7 -4.64 -15.96 -38.19
C GLY A 7 -5.74 -14.96 -37.82
N GLY A 8 -6.75 -15.45 -37.09
CA GLY A 8 -7.47 -14.60 -36.16
C GLY A 8 -6.48 -13.97 -35.18
N LYS A 9 -6.25 -12.66 -35.30
CA LYS A 9 -5.59 -11.87 -34.26
C LYS A 9 -6.51 -11.83 -33.05
N GLY A 10 -6.38 -12.82 -32.18
CA GLY A 10 -6.84 -12.73 -30.80
C GLY A 10 -6.14 -11.54 -30.17
N THR A 11 -6.89 -10.47 -29.90
CA THR A 11 -6.46 -9.42 -28.98
C THR A 11 -6.03 -10.09 -27.68
N PRO A 12 -4.80 -9.88 -27.18
CA PRO A 12 -4.40 -10.44 -25.90
C PRO A 12 -5.34 -9.84 -24.85
N ASN A 13 -6.10 -10.74 -24.22
CA ASN A 13 -7.10 -10.43 -23.23
C ASN A 13 -6.48 -9.48 -22.19
N ASN A 14 -7.08 -8.30 -22.00
CA ASN A 14 -6.72 -7.29 -20.99
C ASN A 14 -6.98 -7.84 -19.56
N LYS A 15 -6.28 -8.90 -19.17
CA LYS A 15 -6.39 -9.57 -17.86
C LYS A 15 -5.05 -9.59 -17.12
N ASN A 16 -4.04 -8.89 -17.64
CA ASN A 16 -2.72 -8.94 -17.04
C ASN A 16 -2.65 -8.18 -15.72
N VAL A 17 -3.44 -7.12 -15.48
CA VAL A 17 -3.50 -6.35 -14.22
C VAL A 17 -4.95 -6.24 -13.73
N SER A 18 -5.14 -6.27 -12.41
CA SER A 18 -6.43 -6.12 -11.72
C SER A 18 -6.75 -4.66 -11.40
N LEU A 19 -5.74 -3.84 -11.14
CA LEU A 19 -5.94 -2.40 -10.89
C LEU A 19 -6.14 -1.64 -12.21
N PRO A 20 -7.07 -0.67 -12.27
CA PRO A 20 -7.24 0.16 -13.46
C PRO A 20 -6.01 1.03 -13.73
N MET A 21 -5.27 0.74 -14.81
CA MET A 21 -4.05 1.48 -15.18
C MET A 21 -4.29 2.99 -15.34
N SER A 22 -5.50 3.41 -15.74
CA SER A 22 -5.86 4.84 -15.82
C SER A 22 -5.84 5.54 -14.46
N ARG A 23 -6.25 4.85 -13.39
CA ARG A 23 -6.20 5.39 -12.02
C ARG A 23 -4.78 5.40 -11.48
N VAL A 24 -4.01 4.36 -11.74
CA VAL A 24 -2.58 4.33 -11.40
C VAL A 24 -1.85 5.48 -12.09
N LYS A 25 -2.09 5.69 -13.39
CA LYS A 25 -1.48 6.80 -14.15
C LYS A 25 -1.86 8.17 -13.58
N LEU A 26 -3.11 8.35 -13.17
CA LEU A 26 -3.57 9.60 -12.55
C LEU A 26 -2.83 9.89 -11.24
N ILE A 27 -2.68 8.88 -10.38
CA ILE A 27 -1.94 9.00 -9.11
C ILE A 27 -0.46 9.26 -9.38
N MET A 28 0.18 8.56 -10.33
CA MET A 28 1.57 8.83 -10.69
C MET A 28 1.78 10.29 -11.12
N LYS A 29 0.83 10.86 -11.89
CA LYS A 29 0.85 12.25 -12.35
C LYS A 29 0.48 13.29 -11.29
N SER A 30 0.01 12.90 -10.10
CA SER A 30 -0.21 13.87 -9.03
C SER A 30 1.10 14.37 -8.41
N SER A 31 2.21 13.70 -8.69
CA SER A 31 3.54 14.15 -8.29
C SER A 31 4.02 15.24 -9.27
N PRO A 32 4.48 16.41 -8.78
CA PRO A 32 4.84 17.55 -9.62
C PRO A 32 5.98 17.25 -10.62
N ASP A 33 6.84 16.29 -10.29
CA ASP A 33 8.00 15.93 -11.11
C ASP A 33 7.70 14.87 -12.19
N VAL A 34 6.44 14.41 -12.30
CA VAL A 34 6.05 13.34 -13.24
C VAL A 34 5.29 13.92 -14.43
N SER A 35 6.00 14.10 -15.55
CA SER A 35 5.43 14.63 -16.80
C SER A 35 4.89 13.52 -17.72
N ASN A 36 5.78 12.68 -18.24
CA ASN A 36 5.50 11.61 -19.19
C ASN A 36 5.76 10.25 -18.56
N ILE A 37 4.80 9.34 -18.75
CA ILE A 37 4.86 7.96 -18.25
C ILE A 37 4.69 7.04 -19.45
N ASN A 38 5.70 6.23 -19.74
CA ASN A 38 5.63 5.22 -20.80
C ASN A 38 4.77 4.01 -20.36
N GLN A 39 4.38 3.17 -21.31
CA GLN A 39 3.43 2.08 -21.06
C GLN A 39 4.02 0.97 -20.17
N GLU A 40 5.31 0.68 -20.30
CA GLU A 40 5.99 -0.37 -19.52
C GLU A 40 6.13 0.02 -18.03
N ALA A 41 6.53 1.26 -17.75
CA ALA A 41 6.61 1.80 -16.41
C ALA A 41 5.22 1.84 -15.73
N LEU A 42 4.18 2.22 -16.48
CA LEU A 42 2.80 2.19 -15.99
C LEU A 42 2.36 0.77 -15.66
N PHE A 43 2.66 -0.21 -16.51
CA PHE A 43 2.33 -1.61 -16.28
C PHE A 43 3.06 -2.17 -15.05
N LEU A 44 4.38 -1.93 -14.96
CA LEU A 44 5.21 -2.38 -13.84
C LEU A 44 4.74 -1.77 -12.51
N THR A 45 4.47 -0.46 -12.49
CA THR A 45 3.96 0.22 -11.29
C THR A 45 2.59 -0.34 -10.90
N THR A 46 1.69 -0.57 -11.85
CA THR A 46 0.38 -1.19 -11.59
C THR A 46 0.55 -2.55 -10.92
N LYS A 47 1.49 -3.37 -11.40
CA LYS A 47 1.81 -4.66 -10.80
C LYS A 47 2.46 -4.60 -9.44
N ALA A 48 3.41 -3.69 -9.26
CA ALA A 48 4.04 -3.45 -7.98
C ALA A 48 3.00 -3.04 -6.93
N THR A 49 2.05 -2.17 -7.27
CA THR A 49 0.97 -1.74 -6.37
C THR A 49 0.07 -2.91 -5.96
N GLU A 50 -0.29 -3.81 -6.88
CA GLU A 50 -1.07 -5.01 -6.56
C GLU A 50 -0.35 -5.92 -5.56
N LEU A 51 0.94 -6.18 -5.81
CA LEU A 51 1.77 -7.00 -4.93
C LEU A 51 2.00 -6.32 -3.58
N PHE A 52 2.15 -5.00 -3.57
CA PHE A 52 2.32 -4.21 -2.36
C PHE A 52 1.10 -4.33 -1.44
N VAL A 53 -0.13 -4.18 -1.97
CA VAL A 53 -1.36 -4.32 -1.18
C VAL A 53 -1.47 -5.71 -0.56
N GLN A 54 -1.16 -6.76 -1.33
CA GLN A 54 -1.13 -8.13 -0.81
C GLN A 54 -0.05 -8.32 0.26
N HIS A 55 1.14 -7.77 0.04
CA HIS A 55 2.25 -7.86 0.98
C HIS A 55 1.96 -7.13 2.28
N LEU A 56 1.37 -5.93 2.22
CA LEU A 56 0.94 -5.18 3.40
C LEU A 56 -0.10 -5.97 4.19
N ALA A 57 -1.17 -6.45 3.54
CA ALA A 57 -2.22 -7.22 4.21
C ALA A 57 -1.68 -8.49 4.88
N LEU A 58 -0.83 -9.24 4.20
CA LEU A 58 -0.25 -10.48 4.72
C LEU A 58 0.73 -10.20 5.86
N SER A 59 1.56 -9.16 5.75
CA SER A 59 2.52 -8.79 6.79
C SER A 59 1.82 -8.31 8.04
N SER A 60 0.79 -7.47 7.91
CA SER A 60 -0.04 -7.03 9.03
C SER A 60 -0.79 -8.19 9.67
N TYR A 61 -1.34 -9.12 8.87
CA TYR A 61 -2.01 -10.30 9.41
C TYR A 61 -1.05 -11.23 10.20
N LYS A 62 0.17 -11.43 9.70
CA LYS A 62 1.16 -12.33 10.30
C LYS A 62 1.86 -11.78 11.53
N ASN A 63 2.10 -10.47 11.57
CA ASN A 63 2.83 -9.80 12.65
C ASN A 63 1.91 -9.11 13.68
N GLY A 64 0.61 -8.98 13.36
CA GLY A 64 -0.41 -8.54 14.30
C GLY A 64 -1.11 -9.70 15.01
N SER A 65 -2.25 -9.41 15.65
CA SER A 65 -3.10 -10.41 16.31
C SER A 65 -3.95 -11.24 15.34
N GLY A 66 -3.72 -11.08 14.04
CA GLY A 66 -4.54 -11.68 13.00
C GLY A 66 -4.47 -13.19 12.92
N LYS A 67 -3.30 -13.80 13.20
CA LYS A 67 -3.18 -15.26 13.30
C LYS A 67 -4.08 -15.87 14.37
N ASP A 68 -4.20 -15.21 15.52
CA ASP A 68 -4.96 -15.73 16.66
C ASP A 68 -6.46 -15.49 16.50
N LYS A 69 -6.82 -14.32 15.95
CA LYS A 69 -8.21 -13.87 15.83
C LYS A 69 -8.84 -14.15 14.46
N ASN A 70 -8.07 -14.70 13.52
CA ASN A 70 -8.44 -14.92 12.12
C ASN A 70 -9.10 -13.68 11.46
N THR A 71 -8.60 -12.49 11.78
CA THR A 71 -9.12 -11.22 11.29
C THR A 71 -7.98 -10.21 11.12
N LEU A 72 -8.10 -9.28 10.18
CA LEU A 72 -7.13 -8.20 10.01
C LEU A 72 -7.74 -6.89 10.52
N SER A 73 -7.14 -6.33 11.57
CA SER A 73 -7.61 -5.08 12.17
C SER A 73 -6.73 -3.89 11.79
N TYR A 74 -7.26 -2.67 11.96
CA TYR A 74 -6.49 -1.45 11.76
C TYR A 74 -5.24 -1.38 12.65
N SER A 75 -5.32 -1.84 13.90
CA SER A 75 -4.17 -1.88 14.80
C SER A 75 -3.05 -2.75 14.27
N ASP A 76 -3.37 -3.85 13.56
CA ASP A 76 -2.35 -4.71 12.96
C ASP A 76 -1.62 -4.00 11.80
N LEU A 77 -2.35 -3.18 11.02
CA LEU A 77 -1.78 -2.34 9.98
C LEU A 77 -0.87 -1.25 10.56
N ALA A 78 -1.35 -0.50 11.55
CA ALA A 78 -0.59 0.57 12.20
C ALA A 78 0.67 0.06 12.91
N ASN A 79 0.59 -1.11 13.57
CA ASN A 79 1.75 -1.72 14.22
C ASN A 79 2.84 -2.10 13.22
N VAL A 80 2.47 -2.66 12.07
CA VAL A 80 3.42 -3.04 11.02
C VAL A 80 4.01 -1.83 10.30
N ALA A 81 3.22 -0.77 10.09
CA ALA A 81 3.72 0.49 9.53
C ALA A 81 4.81 1.14 10.39
N GLU A 82 4.66 1.10 11.72
CA GLU A 82 5.66 1.65 12.64
C GLU A 82 6.85 0.70 12.87
N GLY A 83 6.61 -0.62 12.89
CA GLY A 83 7.61 -1.61 13.28
C GLY A 83 8.54 -2.11 12.17
N MET A 84 8.23 -1.85 10.90
CA MET A 84 9.03 -2.34 9.77
C MET A 84 9.54 -1.19 8.90
N GLU A 85 10.85 -1.17 8.63
CA GLU A 85 11.52 -0.11 7.88
C GLU A 85 10.93 0.07 6.47
N ASN A 86 10.58 -1.00 5.78
CA ASN A 86 9.98 -0.94 4.44
C ASN A 86 8.53 -0.41 4.42
N PHE A 87 7.90 -0.21 5.59
CA PHE A 87 6.57 0.39 5.72
C PHE A 87 6.58 1.74 6.46
N GLN A 88 7.75 2.27 6.84
CA GLN A 88 7.88 3.57 7.52
C GLN A 88 7.17 4.71 6.80
N PHE A 89 7.14 4.69 5.46
CA PHE A 89 6.45 5.69 4.65
C PHE A 89 4.91 5.72 4.86
N LEU A 90 4.35 4.72 5.55
CA LEU A 90 2.93 4.66 5.89
C LEU A 90 2.62 5.20 7.29
N THR A 91 3.61 5.53 8.12
CA THR A 91 3.39 5.93 9.53
C THR A 91 2.46 7.13 9.67
N ASP A 92 2.61 8.14 8.82
CA ASP A 92 1.74 9.33 8.78
C ASP A 92 0.33 9.03 8.26
N ILE A 93 0.17 7.95 7.48
CA ILE A 93 -1.10 7.55 6.86
C ILE A 93 -1.86 6.55 7.75
N LEU A 94 -1.13 5.72 8.49
CA LEU A 94 -1.64 4.66 9.38
C LEU A 94 -1.13 4.85 10.81
N PRO A 95 -1.43 5.99 11.47
CA PRO A 95 -0.95 6.26 12.81
C PRO A 95 -1.58 5.32 13.84
N LYS A 96 -0.82 5.01 14.91
CA LYS A 96 -1.38 4.34 16.08
C LYS A 96 -2.39 5.26 16.76
N LYS A 97 -3.57 4.71 17.05
CA LYS A 97 -4.61 5.45 17.76
C LYS A 97 -4.26 5.54 19.24
N ILE A 98 -4.32 6.74 19.78
CA ILE A 98 -4.20 7.03 21.21
C ILE A 98 -5.52 7.63 21.69
N LEU A 99 -5.94 7.31 22.92
CA LEU A 99 -7.11 7.98 23.50
C LEU A 99 -6.73 9.40 23.90
N ALA A 100 -7.65 10.35 23.71
CA ALA A 100 -7.40 11.75 24.07
C ALA A 100 -6.99 11.90 25.54
N ARG A 101 -7.62 11.14 26.45
CA ARG A 101 -7.27 11.12 27.87
C ARG A 101 -5.82 10.67 28.12
N ASP A 102 -5.34 9.67 27.37
CA ASP A 102 -4.00 9.12 27.54
C ASP A 102 -2.98 10.12 26.96
N TYR A 103 -3.33 10.78 25.85
CA TYR A 103 -2.52 11.85 25.27
C TYR A 103 -2.39 13.05 26.20
N LEU A 104 -3.49 13.54 26.78
CA LEU A 104 -3.46 14.66 27.73
C LEU A 104 -2.59 14.35 28.95
N LYS A 105 -2.72 13.15 29.51
CA LYS A 105 -1.84 12.67 30.59
C LYS A 105 -0.38 12.67 30.18
N SER A 106 -0.06 12.20 28.96
CA SER A 106 1.32 12.21 28.46
C SER A 106 1.90 13.61 28.22
N LEU A 107 1.06 14.64 28.06
CA LEU A 107 1.50 16.02 27.97
C LEU A 107 1.77 16.62 29.35
N GLU A 108 0.92 16.32 30.33
CA GLU A 108 1.11 16.72 31.74
C GLU A 108 2.41 16.12 32.29
N GLU A 109 2.65 14.82 32.06
CA GLU A 109 3.87 14.13 32.51
C GLU A 109 5.15 14.74 31.89
N ARG A 110 5.12 15.15 30.61
CA ARG A 110 6.28 15.84 29.99
C ARG A 110 6.52 17.23 30.56
N GLN A 111 5.47 17.97 30.93
CA GLN A 111 5.64 19.28 31.58
C GLN A 111 6.26 19.14 32.97
N GLU A 112 5.82 18.14 33.75
CA GLU A 112 6.38 17.87 35.07
C GLU A 112 7.86 17.44 34.99
N GLU A 113 8.26 16.70 33.94
CA GLU A 113 9.66 16.34 33.69
C GLU A 113 10.53 17.55 33.30
N ASP A 114 9.99 18.51 32.52
CA ASP A 114 10.71 19.72 32.10
C ASP A 114 10.85 20.76 33.25
N ASP A 115 9.95 20.72 34.23
CA ASP A 115 9.95 21.60 35.42
C ASP A 115 10.84 21.07 36.57
N LEU A 116 11.47 19.90 36.42
CA LEU A 116 12.36 19.24 37.38
C LEU A 116 13.86 19.45 37.10
#